data_AF-A0AAD3UDS0-F1
#
_entry.id   AF-A0AAD3UDS0-F1
#
_cell.length_a   1.000
_cell.length_b   1.000
_cell.length_c   1.000
_cell.angle_alpha   90.00
_cell.angle_beta   90.00
_cell.angle_gamma   90.00
#
_symmetry.space_group_name_H-M   'P 1'
#
loop_
_entity.id
_entity.type
_entity.pdbx_description
1 polymer ?
#
loop_
_entity_poly.entity_id
_entity_poly.type
_entity_poly.pdbx_seq_one_letter_code
_entity_poly.pdbx_strand_id
1 'polypeptide(L)'
;MAAASCLSWLAALSQGGCAGMLCRNHACGAGAQPIRHSPARAFDTNTVASGVNMSLDMQEWREETTAIVNELLADGSNPDLEYEIEHHFACQDFDLLEKAAVDLFKAGFEVTDAEEMELDDGATIFCFDATTECKLDIETIVADIAKMLPILEKYGVDYDGWGTYFQE
;
A
#
# COMPACT_ATOMS: atom_id res chain seq x y z
N MET A 1 -27.38 -1.90 11.72
CA MET A 1 -27.63 -1.23 10.44
C MET A 1 -26.74 0.01 10.43
N ALA A 2 -25.53 -0.12 9.87
CA ALA A 2 -24.60 0.98 9.55
C ALA A 2 -23.31 0.32 9.02
N ALA A 3 -23.27 0.04 7.72
CA ALA A 3 -22.06 -0.17 6.95
C ALA A 3 -22.22 0.74 5.73
N ALA A 4 -21.89 2.01 5.91
CA ALA A 4 -21.98 3.03 4.88
C ALA A 4 -21.01 4.15 5.28
N SER A 5 -19.75 3.99 4.89
CA SER A 5 -18.76 5.05 4.64
C SER A 5 -17.50 4.40 4.04
N CYS A 6 -17.60 3.84 2.83
CA CYS A 6 -16.44 3.36 2.03
C CYS A 6 -16.48 3.89 0.59
N LEU A 7 -16.99 5.12 0.37
CA LEU A 7 -17.23 5.64 -0.98
C LEU A 7 -16.67 7.04 -1.25
N SER A 8 -15.70 7.55 -0.48
CA SER A 8 -15.21 8.93 -0.72
C SER A 8 -13.95 9.04 -1.59
N TRP A 9 -13.19 7.97 -1.82
CA TRP A 9 -11.97 8.05 -2.66
C TRP A 9 -12.05 7.35 -4.02
N LEU A 10 -13.20 6.76 -4.38
CA LEU A 10 -13.51 6.47 -5.78
C LEU A 10 -14.01 7.72 -6.54
N ALA A 11 -14.22 8.84 -5.85
CA ALA A 11 -14.84 10.05 -6.42
C ALA A 11 -13.85 11.15 -6.84
N ALA A 12 -12.57 11.08 -6.43
CA ALA A 12 -11.58 12.10 -6.78
C ALA A 12 -10.90 11.87 -8.15
N LEU A 13 -10.94 10.64 -8.68
CA LEU A 13 -10.34 10.29 -9.99
C LEU A 13 -11.30 10.44 -11.18
N SER A 14 -12.39 11.21 -11.05
CA SER A 14 -13.30 11.48 -12.18
C SER A 14 -12.71 12.41 -13.26
N GLN A 15 -11.45 12.86 -13.16
CA GLN A 15 -10.85 13.74 -14.17
C GLN A 15 -9.44 13.34 -14.66
N GLY A 16 -8.93 12.15 -14.35
CA GLY A 16 -7.60 11.74 -14.82
C GLY A 16 -7.34 10.23 -14.88
N GLY A 17 -7.73 9.59 -15.99
CA GLY A 17 -6.93 8.59 -16.71
C GLY A 17 -6.38 7.30 -16.08
N CYS A 18 -6.51 6.99 -14.78
CA CYS A 18 -5.92 5.76 -14.22
C CYS A 18 -6.75 4.52 -14.56
N ALA A 19 -6.19 3.57 -15.32
CA ALA A 19 -6.84 2.30 -15.66
C ALA A 19 -6.21 1.17 -14.83
N GLY A 20 -6.79 0.90 -13.65
CA GLY A 20 -6.34 -0.20 -12.77
C GLY A 20 -5.81 0.21 -11.40
N MET A 21 -6.25 1.33 -10.84
CA MET A 21 -5.86 1.79 -9.51
C MET A 21 -6.50 0.95 -8.40
N LEU A 22 -5.70 0.39 -7.48
CA LEU A 22 -6.21 -0.30 -6.30
C LEU A 22 -5.59 0.28 -5.02
N CYS A 23 -6.43 0.93 -4.20
CA CYS A 23 -6.09 1.46 -2.87
C CYS A 23 -6.69 0.56 -1.77
N ARG A 24 -5.89 0.14 -0.79
CA ARG A 24 -6.27 -0.77 0.30
C ARG A 24 -6.43 0.03 1.60
N ASN A 25 -7.66 0.47 1.83
CA ASN A 25 -8.08 1.30 2.97
C ASN A 25 -7.75 0.67 4.34
N HIS A 26 -6.98 1.37 5.19
CA HIS A 26 -6.58 0.91 6.53
C HIS A 26 -7.69 1.13 7.58
N ALA A 27 -7.84 0.18 8.51
CA ALA A 27 -8.70 0.31 9.69
C ALA A 27 -7.87 0.73 10.91
N CYS A 28 -7.85 2.03 11.24
CA CYS A 28 -7.35 2.53 12.53
C CYS A 28 -8.41 2.34 13.62
N GLY A 29 -8.04 1.68 14.73
CA GLY A 29 -8.96 1.23 15.78
C GLY A 29 -9.29 2.24 16.89
N ALA A 30 -10.33 1.94 17.68
CA ALA A 30 -10.57 2.52 19.00
C ALA A 30 -11.45 1.61 19.89
N GLY A 31 -11.09 1.39 21.17
CA GLY A 31 -12.06 0.92 22.17
C GLY A 31 -11.60 0.19 23.44
N ALA A 32 -11.12 0.95 24.44
CA ALA A 32 -11.34 0.82 25.90
C ALA A 32 -10.97 -0.45 26.73
N GLN A 33 -10.19 -0.24 27.81
CA GLN A 33 -9.94 -1.18 28.93
C GLN A 33 -11.03 -1.12 30.02
N PRO A 34 -11.12 -2.08 30.99
CA PRO A 34 -10.49 -1.80 32.29
C PRO A 34 -9.90 -3.01 33.09
N ILE A 35 -8.78 -2.70 33.75
CA ILE A 35 -8.16 -3.20 35.00
C ILE A 35 -8.79 -4.37 35.81
N ARG A 36 -7.99 -5.39 36.13
CA ARG A 36 -8.02 -6.15 37.40
C ARG A 36 -6.61 -6.56 37.86
N HIS A 37 -6.37 -6.44 39.17
CA HIS A 37 -5.09 -6.52 39.87
C HIS A 37 -4.68 -7.95 40.31
N SER A 38 -3.36 -8.23 40.15
CA SER A 38 -2.42 -9.00 41.02
C SER A 38 -2.53 -10.56 41.12
N PRO A 39 -1.48 -11.26 41.62
CA PRO A 39 -0.11 -11.34 41.08
C PRO A 39 0.42 -12.81 41.00
N ALA A 40 1.58 -12.99 40.35
CA ALA A 40 2.63 -14.00 40.59
C ALA A 40 3.02 -14.89 39.38
N ARG A 41 4.30 -14.72 38.99
CA ARG A 41 5.22 -15.69 38.36
C ARG A 41 4.68 -16.52 37.20
N ALA A 42 5.05 -16.17 35.99
CA ALA A 42 6.30 -16.64 35.38
C ALA A 42 6.52 -15.84 34.09
N PHE A 43 7.78 -15.49 33.87
CA PHE A 43 8.26 -14.86 32.66
C PHE A 43 8.13 -15.86 31.51
N ASP A 44 7.12 -15.67 30.66
CA ASP A 44 7.07 -16.25 29.32
C ASP A 44 6.75 -15.11 28.36
N THR A 45 7.77 -14.29 28.08
CA THR A 45 7.77 -13.39 26.93
C THR A 45 7.98 -14.24 25.68
N ASN A 46 6.95 -14.98 25.29
CA ASN A 46 6.86 -15.47 23.92
C ASN A 46 5.47 -15.15 23.35
N THR A 47 5.11 -13.87 23.47
CA THR A 47 4.25 -13.22 22.50
C THR A 47 5.04 -13.14 21.19
N VAL A 48 4.92 -14.16 20.36
CA VAL A 48 5.24 -14.09 18.93
C VAL A 48 4.18 -13.21 18.26
N ALA A 49 4.24 -11.89 18.47
CA ALA A 49 3.42 -10.92 17.76
C ALA A 49 4.32 -10.02 16.91
N SER A 50 5.02 -10.61 15.94
CA SER A 50 5.66 -9.91 14.82
C SER A 50 5.93 -10.84 13.61
N GLY A 51 5.20 -11.96 13.49
CA GLY A 51 5.54 -13.04 12.53
C GLY A 51 4.40 -13.50 11.62
N VAL A 52 3.30 -12.75 11.56
CA VAL A 52 2.15 -13.01 10.67
C VAL A 52 1.86 -11.63 10.05
N ASN A 53 2.04 -11.35 8.76
CA ASN A 53 1.24 -11.89 7.66
C ASN A 53 1.88 -11.75 6.26
N MET A 54 3.16 -11.37 6.11
CA MET A 54 3.77 -11.03 4.80
C MET A 54 3.54 -12.06 3.69
N SER A 55 3.60 -13.37 3.98
CA SER A 55 3.39 -14.41 2.97
C SER A 55 1.93 -14.57 2.51
N LEU A 56 0.96 -14.19 3.34
CA LEU A 56 -0.47 -14.19 3.00
C LEU A 56 -0.80 -12.92 2.20
N ASP A 57 -0.24 -11.78 2.60
CA ASP A 57 -0.36 -10.52 1.86
C ASP A 57 0.21 -10.67 0.44
N MET A 58 1.38 -11.31 0.30
CA MET A 58 2.00 -11.55 -1.01
C MET A 58 1.18 -12.45 -1.95
N GLN A 59 0.39 -13.37 -1.40
CA GLN A 59 -0.45 -14.26 -2.21
C GLN A 59 -1.69 -13.52 -2.71
N GLU A 60 -2.30 -12.70 -1.85
CA GLU A 60 -3.39 -11.79 -2.24
C GLU A 60 -2.92 -10.77 -3.28
N TRP A 61 -1.78 -10.10 -3.06
CA TRP A 61 -1.23 -9.16 -4.03
C TRP A 61 -0.97 -9.81 -5.38
N ARG A 62 -0.50 -11.07 -5.40
CA ARG A 62 -0.34 -11.79 -6.66
C ARG A 62 -1.66 -12.07 -7.36
N GLU A 63 -2.69 -12.47 -6.63
CA GLU A 63 -4.02 -12.74 -7.19
C GLU A 63 -4.66 -11.45 -7.74
N GLU A 64 -4.56 -10.35 -7.00
CA GLU A 64 -5.05 -9.04 -7.42
C GLU A 64 -4.28 -8.51 -8.63
N THR A 65 -2.95 -8.56 -8.60
CA THR A 65 -2.13 -8.16 -9.76
C THR A 65 -2.46 -9.01 -10.97
N THR A 66 -2.65 -10.32 -10.79
CA THR A 66 -3.06 -11.21 -11.88
C THR A 66 -4.41 -10.81 -12.45
N ALA A 67 -5.39 -10.44 -11.63
CA ALA A 67 -6.70 -10.00 -12.09
C ALA A 67 -6.60 -8.70 -12.92
N ILE A 68 -5.93 -7.67 -12.39
CA ILE A 68 -5.79 -6.36 -13.04
C ILE A 68 -5.04 -6.47 -14.37
N VAL A 69 -3.90 -7.18 -14.39
CA VAL A 69 -3.10 -7.39 -15.60
C VAL A 69 -3.93 -8.13 -16.66
N ASN A 70 -4.64 -9.19 -16.28
CA ASN A 70 -5.47 -9.92 -17.24
C ASN A 70 -6.63 -9.08 -17.79
N GLU A 71 -7.24 -8.23 -16.97
CA GLU A 71 -8.28 -7.29 -17.44
C GLU A 71 -7.71 -6.29 -18.44
N LEU A 72 -6.56 -5.68 -18.15
CA LEU A 72 -5.89 -4.75 -19.07
C LEU A 72 -5.53 -5.42 -20.41
N LEU A 73 -4.96 -6.63 -20.37
CA LEU A 73 -4.66 -7.38 -21.58
C LEU A 73 -5.91 -7.81 -22.35
N ALA A 74 -7.00 -8.14 -21.65
CA ALA A 74 -8.28 -8.47 -22.26
C ALA A 74 -8.95 -7.25 -22.94
N ASP A 75 -8.74 -6.05 -22.40
CA ASP A 75 -9.21 -4.78 -22.98
C ASP A 75 -8.38 -4.37 -24.22
N GLY A 76 -7.25 -5.04 -24.46
CA GLY A 76 -6.40 -4.84 -25.64
C GLY A 76 -5.12 -4.06 -25.37
N SER A 77 -4.74 -3.88 -24.11
CA SER A 77 -3.49 -3.23 -23.71
C SER A 77 -2.27 -3.98 -24.28
N ASN A 78 -1.26 -3.25 -24.72
CA ASN A 78 -0.11 -3.82 -25.44
C ASN A 78 1.00 -4.36 -24.49
N PRO A 79 1.14 -5.69 -24.31
CA PRO A 79 2.09 -6.28 -23.35
C PRO A 79 3.57 -6.07 -23.69
N ASP A 80 3.88 -5.62 -24.91
CA ASP A 80 5.25 -5.38 -25.35
C ASP A 80 5.77 -3.98 -25.00
N LEU A 81 4.89 -3.07 -24.57
CA LEU A 81 5.26 -1.73 -24.11
C LEU A 81 5.79 -1.73 -22.68
N GLU A 82 6.52 -0.66 -22.36
CA GLU A 82 6.94 -0.35 -21.00
C GLU A 82 5.81 0.44 -20.33
N TYR A 83 5.38 -0.02 -19.16
CA TYR A 83 4.34 0.59 -18.35
C TYR A 83 4.98 1.28 -17.16
N GLU A 84 4.44 2.46 -16.84
CA GLU A 84 4.77 3.15 -15.62
C GLU A 84 3.86 2.59 -14.51
N ILE A 85 4.47 1.80 -13.63
CA ILE A 85 3.82 1.22 -12.46
C ILE A 85 3.98 2.20 -11.30
N GLU A 86 2.86 2.73 -10.82
CA GLU A 86 2.81 3.68 -9.72
C GLU A 86 2.40 2.95 -8.43
N HIS A 87 3.15 3.17 -7.35
CA HIS A 87 2.95 2.57 -6.04
C HIS A 87 2.63 3.66 -5.02
N HIS A 88 1.52 3.54 -4.32
CA HIS A 88 1.07 4.54 -3.33
C HIS A 88 1.44 4.11 -1.91
N PHE A 89 1.92 5.07 -1.14
CA PHE A 89 2.27 4.88 0.27
C PHE A 89 1.64 5.97 1.11
N ALA A 90 1.27 5.61 2.35
CA ALA A 90 0.70 6.53 3.30
C ALA A 90 1.32 6.36 4.68
N CYS A 91 1.52 7.45 5.41
CA CYS A 91 1.97 7.44 6.80
C CYS A 91 1.48 8.68 7.56
N GLN A 92 1.30 8.54 8.87
CA GLN A 92 0.95 9.66 9.74
C GLN A 92 2.18 10.52 10.12
N ASP A 93 3.38 9.93 10.07
CA ASP A 93 4.64 10.58 10.45
C ASP A 93 5.47 10.94 9.21
N PHE A 94 5.52 12.24 8.88
CA PHE A 94 6.30 12.76 7.75
C PHE A 94 7.79 12.37 7.81
N ASP A 95 8.41 12.46 9.00
CA ASP A 95 9.82 12.09 9.21
C ASP A 95 10.14 10.62 8.91
N LEU A 96 9.15 9.73 9.04
CA LEU A 96 9.29 8.31 8.72
C LEU A 96 9.02 8.06 7.24
N LEU A 97 8.02 8.75 6.70
CA LEU A 97 7.69 8.75 5.28
C LEU A 97 8.89 9.17 4.41
N GLU A 98 9.56 10.28 4.75
CA GLU A 98 10.72 10.78 4.01
C GLU A 98 11.88 9.77 4.02
N LYS A 99 12.10 9.08 5.15
CA LYS A 99 13.14 8.05 5.25
C LYS A 99 12.81 6.82 4.42
N ALA A 100 11.55 6.43 4.36
CA ALA A 100 11.09 5.34 3.50
C ALA A 100 11.25 5.71 2.03
N ALA A 101 10.84 6.92 1.63
CA ALA A 101 11.02 7.43 0.27
C ALA A 101 12.50 7.45 -0.14
N VAL A 102 13.41 7.89 0.74
CA VAL A 102 14.85 7.86 0.48
C VAL A 102 15.40 6.44 0.31
N ASP A 103 14.91 5.46 1.08
CA ASP A 103 15.35 4.07 0.94
C ASP A 103 14.74 3.39 -0.32
N LEU A 104 13.52 3.74 -0.71
CA LEU A 104 12.92 3.33 -1.99
C LEU A 104 13.67 3.92 -3.18
N PHE A 105 14.06 5.19 -3.11
CA PHE A 105 14.89 5.83 -4.12
C PHE A 105 16.24 5.12 -4.29
N LYS A 106 16.87 4.71 -3.19
CA LYS A 106 18.10 3.89 -3.24
C LYS A 106 17.87 2.48 -3.79
N ALA A 107 16.66 1.95 -3.66
CA ALA A 107 16.28 0.64 -4.22
C ALA A 107 16.01 0.69 -5.73
N GLY A 108 15.95 1.89 -6.33
CA GLY A 108 15.82 2.11 -7.76
C GLY A 108 14.42 2.53 -8.22
N PHE A 109 13.56 2.96 -7.29
CA PHE A 109 12.24 3.51 -7.59
C PHE A 109 12.29 5.04 -7.66
N GLU A 110 11.51 5.65 -8.54
CA GLU A 110 11.40 7.12 -8.61
C GLU A 110 10.32 7.59 -7.65
N VAL A 111 10.71 8.32 -6.60
CA VAL A 111 9.77 8.80 -5.57
C VAL A 111 9.33 10.23 -5.86
N THR A 112 8.04 10.51 -5.69
CA THR A 112 7.47 11.86 -5.78
C THR A 112 7.59 12.61 -4.46
N ASP A 113 7.31 13.92 -4.48
CA ASP A 113 7.29 14.74 -3.27
C ASP A 113 6.10 14.34 -2.37
N ALA A 114 6.26 14.42 -1.06
CA ALA A 114 5.22 13.99 -0.13
C ALA A 114 4.11 15.05 -0.04
N GLU A 115 2.87 14.63 -0.29
CA GLU A 115 1.69 15.48 -0.17
C GLU A 115 0.99 15.27 1.18
N GLU A 116 0.44 16.35 1.73
CA GLU A 116 -0.33 16.34 2.97
C GLU A 116 -1.83 16.31 2.65
N MET A 117 -2.54 15.36 3.23
CA MET A 117 -3.99 15.22 3.08
C MET A 117 -4.69 15.15 4.44
N GLU A 118 -5.86 15.76 4.54
CA GLU A 118 -6.76 15.60 5.69
C GLU A 118 -7.74 14.44 5.43
N LEU A 119 -7.80 13.50 6.36
CA LEU A 119 -8.85 12.49 6.41
C LEU A 119 -10.18 13.08 6.87
N ASP A 120 -11.27 12.39 6.56
CA ASP A 120 -12.64 12.71 7.01
C ASP A 120 -12.78 12.84 8.55
N ASP A 121 -11.90 12.22 9.34
CA ASP A 121 -11.88 12.32 10.80
C ASP A 121 -11.11 13.57 11.32
N GLY A 122 -10.55 14.39 10.41
CA GLY A 122 -9.73 15.56 10.73
C GLY A 122 -8.28 15.22 11.11
N ALA A 123 -7.85 13.98 10.86
CA ALA A 123 -6.47 13.56 11.01
C ALA A 123 -5.66 13.88 9.74
N THR A 124 -4.43 14.33 9.91
CA THR A 124 -3.49 14.54 8.79
C THR A 124 -2.78 13.25 8.46
N ILE A 125 -2.69 12.93 7.17
CA ILE A 125 -1.88 11.84 6.62
C ILE A 125 -1.00 12.36 5.50
N PHE A 126 0.20 11.81 5.41
CA PHE A 126 1.12 12.11 4.33
C PHE A 126 1.15 10.95 3.38
N CYS A 127 1.13 11.24 2.09
CA CYS A 127 1.26 10.26 1.03
C CYS A 127 2.37 10.65 0.07
N PHE A 128 3.00 9.64 -0.51
CA PHE A 128 3.87 9.83 -1.68
C PHE A 128 3.70 8.63 -2.59
N ASP A 129 4.15 8.83 -3.82
CA ASP A 129 4.07 7.82 -4.86
C ASP A 129 5.48 7.42 -5.26
N ALA A 130 5.66 6.15 -5.62
CA ALA A 130 6.89 5.69 -6.25
C ALA A 130 6.56 5.02 -7.58
N THR A 131 7.23 5.45 -8.64
CA THR A 131 7.05 4.90 -9.97
C THR A 131 8.22 4.01 -10.38
N THR A 132 7.93 3.03 -11.23
CA THR A 132 8.94 2.22 -11.92
C THR A 132 8.49 1.88 -13.33
N GLU A 133 9.42 1.86 -14.27
CA GLU A 133 9.16 1.46 -15.65
C GLU A 133 9.42 -0.04 -15.78
N CYS A 134 8.36 -0.83 -16.02
CA CYS A 134 8.49 -2.24 -16.32
C CYS A 134 7.39 -2.73 -17.27
N LYS A 135 7.55 -3.92 -17.84
CA LYS A 135 6.48 -4.51 -18.66
C LYS A 135 5.32 -4.92 -17.77
N LEU A 136 4.14 -5.07 -18.37
CA LEU A 136 2.92 -5.57 -17.71
C LEU A 136 3.06 -7.07 -17.35
N ASP A 137 3.98 -7.37 -16.43
CA ASP A 137 4.37 -8.70 -16.00
C ASP A 137 4.10 -8.87 -14.51
N ILE A 138 3.26 -9.86 -14.20
CA ILE A 138 2.76 -10.12 -12.85
C ILE A 138 3.91 -10.42 -11.90
N GLU A 139 4.90 -11.21 -12.33
CA GLU A 139 6.00 -11.61 -11.44
C GLU A 139 6.94 -10.44 -11.15
N THR A 140 7.11 -9.52 -12.10
CA THR A 140 7.89 -8.30 -11.93
C THR A 140 7.23 -7.36 -10.92
N ILE A 141 5.95 -7.03 -11.11
CA ILE A 141 5.20 -6.14 -10.21
C ILE A 141 5.14 -6.71 -8.79
N VAL A 142 4.85 -8.01 -8.66
CA VAL A 142 4.82 -8.69 -7.35
C VAL A 142 6.21 -8.73 -6.72
N ALA A 143 7.27 -8.92 -7.51
CA ALA A 143 8.64 -8.85 -7.00
C ALA A 143 9.01 -7.45 -6.51
N ASP A 144 8.51 -6.38 -7.13
CA ASP A 144 8.74 -5.01 -6.68
C ASP A 144 8.02 -4.73 -5.36
N ILE A 145 6.74 -5.11 -5.25
CA ILE A 145 6.01 -5.06 -3.97
C ILE A 145 6.78 -5.81 -2.88
N ALA A 146 7.27 -7.03 -3.18
CA ALA A 146 8.05 -7.83 -2.23
C ALA A 146 9.34 -7.15 -1.76
N LYS A 147 9.99 -6.34 -2.61
CA LYS A 147 11.20 -5.57 -2.25
C LYS A 147 10.86 -4.35 -1.39
N MET A 148 9.71 -3.73 -1.62
CA MET A 148 9.28 -2.52 -0.90
C MET A 148 8.81 -2.85 0.52
N LEU A 149 8.02 -3.91 0.71
CA LEU A 149 7.46 -4.29 2.01
C LEU A 149 8.46 -4.27 3.19
N PRO A 150 9.66 -4.86 3.11
CA PRO A 150 10.62 -4.82 4.23
C PRO A 150 11.18 -3.41 4.50
N ILE A 151 11.21 -2.52 3.50
CA ILE A 151 11.59 -1.11 3.67
C ILE A 151 10.48 -0.38 4.42
N LEU A 152 9.23 -0.61 4.05
CA LEU A 152 8.07 0.01 4.68
C LEU A 152 7.88 -0.44 6.12
N GLU A 153 8.01 -1.75 6.39
CA GLU A 153 7.91 -2.32 7.74
C GLU A 153 8.93 -1.72 8.71
N LYS A 154 10.15 -1.41 8.22
CA LYS A 154 11.21 -0.77 9.00
C LYS A 154 10.82 0.64 9.50
N TYR A 155 10.03 1.37 8.72
CA TYR A 155 9.63 2.75 9.02
C TYR A 155 8.18 2.86 9.50
N GLY A 156 7.38 1.78 9.46
CA GLY A 156 5.96 1.83 9.78
C GLY A 156 5.14 2.62 8.76
N VAL A 157 5.55 2.56 7.49
CA VAL A 157 4.79 3.16 6.37
C VAL A 157 3.83 2.11 5.84
N ASP A 158 2.60 2.53 5.54
CA ASP A 158 1.59 1.66 4.97
C ASP A 158 1.68 1.65 3.44
N TYR A 159 1.58 0.45 2.88
CA TYR A 159 1.44 0.27 1.44
C TYR A 159 -0.04 0.33 1.06
N ASP A 160 -0.44 1.39 0.38
CA ASP A 160 -1.84 1.60 0.01
C ASP A 160 -2.19 0.81 -1.26
N GLY A 161 -1.27 0.70 -2.22
CA GLY A 161 -1.41 -0.22 -3.35
C GLY A 161 -0.64 0.23 -4.58
N TRP A 162 -1.07 -0.24 -5.75
CA TRP A 162 -0.45 0.14 -7.03
C TRP A 162 -1.49 0.35 -8.13
N GLY A 163 -1.04 1.03 -9.19
CA GLY A 163 -1.78 1.21 -10.43
C GLY A 163 -0.84 1.39 -11.63
N THR A 164 -1.45 1.44 -12.81
CA THR A 164 -0.76 1.73 -14.08
C THR A 164 -1.73 2.47 -15.00
N TYR A 165 -1.19 3.11 -16.03
CA TYR A 165 -1.98 3.66 -17.13
C TYR A 165 -2.21 2.62 -18.23
N PHE A 166 -3.37 2.73 -18.90
CA PHE A 166 -3.67 1.92 -20.08
C PHE A 166 -2.90 2.44 -21.29
N GLN A 167 -2.39 1.52 -22.12
CA GLN A 167 -1.60 1.85 -23.31
C GLN A 167 -2.05 1.01 -24.51
N GLU A 168 -2.32 1.67 -25.64
CA GLU A 168 -2.82 1.12 -26.92
C GLU A 168 -1.70 0.75 -27.90
#